data_AF-A0A3D8IF22-F1
#
_entry.id   AF-A0A3D8IF22-F1
#
_cell.length_a   1.000
_cell.length_b   1.000
_cell.length_c   1.000
_cell.angle_alpha   90.00
_cell.angle_beta   90.00
_cell.angle_gamma   90.00
#
_symmetry.space_group_name_H-M   'P 1'
#
loop_
_entity.id
_entity.type
_entity.pdbx_description
1 polymer ?
#
loop_
_entity_poly.entity_id
_entity_poly.type
_entity_poly.pdbx_seq_one_letter_code
_entity_poly.pdbx_strand_id
1 'polypeptide(L)'
;MKSNINYYLDELESRIQSHQIMPFVPNRVYFQDLIERSREQKFYSISQQIQNQLPHHNKLTGATLRFQSHLAYKLGNAMILNSKSLWGMIRLPYVLSYIKESHRIEQQQYQERIKKNPKLKLPPLESYADYKEAIQIKNYTSYKLGEGLIAANRAGGGGNIALFAQSLCG
;
A
#
# COMPACT_ATOMS: atom_id res chain seq x y z
N MET A 1 50.35 -39.22 11.88
CA MET A 1 50.19 -39.42 10.42
C MET A 1 49.36 -38.25 9.91
N LYS A 2 49.91 -37.34 9.10
CA LYS A 2 49.16 -36.16 8.64
C LYS A 2 48.20 -36.59 7.55
N SER A 3 46.90 -36.36 7.74
CA SER A 3 45.90 -36.57 6.68
C SER A 3 46.27 -35.70 5.47
N ASN A 4 46.46 -36.33 4.31
CA ASN A 4 46.71 -35.65 3.05
C ASN A 4 45.40 -35.01 2.54
N ILE A 5 45.49 -34.02 1.65
CA ILE A 5 44.34 -33.32 1.06
C ILE A 5 43.28 -34.27 0.50
N ASN A 6 43.71 -35.41 -0.06
CA ASN A 6 42.81 -36.44 -0.59
C ASN A 6 41.89 -37.03 0.49
N TYR A 7 42.37 -37.21 1.72
CA TYR A 7 41.55 -37.71 2.83
C TYR A 7 40.37 -36.78 3.13
N TYR A 8 40.62 -35.47 3.12
CA TYR A 8 39.56 -34.48 3.36
C TYR A 8 38.59 -34.39 2.18
N LEU A 9 39.06 -34.60 0.94
CA LEU A 9 38.19 -34.63 -0.24
C LEU A 9 37.26 -35.85 -0.21
N ASP A 10 37.79 -37.03 0.10
CA ASP A 10 37.00 -38.27 0.18
C ASP A 10 35.95 -38.20 1.31
N GLU A 11 36.33 -37.61 2.46
CA GLU A 11 35.40 -37.38 3.57
C GLU A 11 34.28 -36.39 3.17
N LEU A 12 34.62 -35.33 2.44
CA LEU A 12 33.66 -34.34 1.97
C LEU A 12 32.67 -34.94 0.97
N GLU A 13 33.16 -35.74 0.01
CA GLU A 13 32.30 -36.43 -0.97
C GLU A 13 31.36 -37.43 -0.28
N SER A 14 31.86 -38.18 0.71
CA SER A 14 31.04 -39.10 1.50
C SER A 14 29.91 -38.37 2.25
N ARG A 15 30.18 -37.18 2.78
CA ARG A 15 29.19 -36.34 3.47
C ARG A 15 28.15 -35.71 2.52
N ILE A 16 28.52 -35.45 1.26
CA ILE A 16 27.57 -35.00 0.23
C ILE A 16 26.67 -36.16 -0.21
N GLN A 17 27.22 -37.34 -0.47
CA GLN A 17 26.46 -38.51 -0.92
C GLN A 17 25.49 -39.04 0.17
N SER A 18 25.93 -39.03 1.43
CA SER A 18 25.09 -39.42 2.58
C SER A 18 24.03 -38.40 2.97
N HIS A 19 23.85 -37.32 2.19
CA HIS A 19 22.90 -36.22 2.43
C HIS A 19 23.09 -35.50 3.78
N GLN A 20 24.24 -35.68 4.45
CA GLN A 20 24.58 -34.90 5.65
C GLN A 20 24.88 -33.44 5.30
N ILE A 21 25.28 -33.17 4.06
CA ILE A 21 25.43 -31.83 3.50
C ILE A 21 24.54 -31.76 2.26
N MET A 22 23.45 -30.98 2.34
CA MET A 22 22.61 -30.73 1.17
C MET A 22 23.36 -29.85 0.16
N PRO A 23 23.29 -30.15 -1.16
CA PRO A 23 23.84 -29.26 -2.16
C PRO A 23 23.14 -27.90 -2.07
N PHE A 24 23.90 -26.82 -2.13
CA PHE A 24 23.33 -25.49 -2.20
C PHE A 24 22.58 -25.37 -3.54
N VAL A 25 21.25 -25.37 -3.47
CA VAL A 25 20.37 -25.07 -4.61
C VAL A 25 19.90 -23.63 -4.44
N PRO A 26 20.63 -22.64 -4.98
CA PRO A 26 20.16 -21.27 -4.92
C PRO A 26 18.85 -21.18 -5.67
N ASN A 27 17.81 -20.70 -4.99
CA ASN A 27 16.60 -20.29 -5.67
C ASN A 27 17.01 -19.14 -6.61
N ARG A 28 16.86 -19.30 -7.94
CA ARG A 28 17.14 -18.22 -8.89
C ARG A 28 16.08 -17.14 -8.68
N VAL A 29 16.40 -16.17 -7.82
CA VAL A 29 15.57 -14.99 -7.61
C VAL A 29 15.97 -13.95 -8.64
N TYR A 30 15.02 -13.46 -9.44
CA TYR A 30 15.29 -12.41 -10.42
C TYR A 30 15.54 -11.09 -9.70
N PHE A 31 16.32 -10.21 -10.33
CA PHE A 31 16.58 -8.89 -9.76
C PHE A 31 15.27 -8.10 -9.55
N GLN A 32 14.29 -8.29 -10.44
CA GLN A 32 12.95 -7.70 -10.30
C GLN A 32 12.26 -8.16 -9.01
N ASP A 33 12.30 -9.46 -8.69
CA ASP A 33 11.71 -10.01 -7.46
C ASP A 33 12.39 -9.43 -6.20
N LEU A 34 13.71 -9.19 -6.27
CA LEU A 34 14.45 -8.56 -5.17
C LEU A 34 14.04 -7.10 -4.99
N ILE A 35 13.87 -6.35 -6.09
CA ILE A 35 13.36 -4.98 -6.06
C ILE A 35 11.94 -4.96 -5.48
N GLU A 36 11.05 -5.84 -5.92
CA GLU A 36 9.69 -5.95 -5.39
C GLU A 36 9.67 -6.28 -3.90
N ARG A 37 10.40 -7.29 -3.45
CA ARG A 37 10.52 -7.63 -2.02
C ARG A 37 11.07 -6.46 -1.21
N SER A 38 12.05 -5.72 -1.72
CA SER A 38 12.58 -4.54 -1.01
C SER A 38 11.52 -3.45 -0.83
N ARG A 39 10.65 -3.27 -1.84
CA ARG A 39 9.54 -2.30 -1.79
C ARG A 39 8.44 -2.78 -0.85
N GLU A 40 8.11 -4.07 -0.87
CA GLU A 40 7.15 -4.69 0.05
C GLU A 40 7.61 -4.61 1.51
N GLN A 41 8.89 -4.92 1.77
CA GLN A 41 9.49 -4.80 3.11
C GLN A 41 9.47 -3.35 3.60
N LYS A 42 9.75 -2.38 2.71
CA LYS A 42 9.66 -0.95 3.02
C LYS A 42 8.22 -0.51 3.30
N PHE A 43 7.25 -1.02 2.53
CA PHE A 43 5.83 -0.74 2.75
C PHE A 43 5.33 -1.35 4.06
N TYR A 44 5.72 -2.59 4.37
CA TYR A 44 5.38 -3.28 5.60
C TYR A 44 5.95 -2.56 6.82
N SER A 45 7.24 -2.19 6.81
CA SER A 45 7.87 -1.44 7.91
C SER A 45 7.24 -0.07 8.15
N ILE A 46 6.90 0.68 7.09
CA ILE A 46 6.15 1.94 7.21
C ILE A 46 4.76 1.70 7.82
N SER A 47 4.08 0.63 7.41
CA SER A 47 2.75 0.27 7.94
C SER A 47 2.80 -0.11 9.43
N GLN A 48 3.81 -0.89 9.83
CA GLN A 48 4.04 -1.27 11.23
C GLN A 48 4.40 -0.07 12.11
N GLN A 49 5.17 0.89 11.59
CA GLN A 49 5.48 2.13 12.31
C GLN A 49 4.24 3.01 12.53
N ILE A 50 3.31 3.05 11.57
CA ILE A 50 2.03 3.74 11.72
C ILE A 50 1.15 3.04 12.78
N GLN A 51 1.17 1.70 12.84
CA GLN A 51 0.41 0.94 13.85
C GLN A 51 0.97 1.08 15.26
N ASN A 52 2.31 1.10 15.41
CA ASN A 52 2.97 1.17 16.72
C ASN A 52 2.87 2.54 17.41
N GLN A 53 2.36 3.57 16.72
CA GLN A 53 2.12 4.91 17.30
C GLN A 53 0.67 5.10 17.79
N LEU A 54 -0.23 4.14 17.58
CA LEU A 54 -1.61 4.20 18.07
C LEU A 54 -1.70 3.57 19.46
N PRO A 55 -2.23 4.28 20.48
CA PRO A 55 -2.35 3.73 21.82
C PRO A 55 -3.32 2.53 21.81
N HIS A 56 -2.83 1.39 22.31
CA HIS A 56 -3.60 0.17 22.50
C HIS A 56 -4.71 0.37 23.53
N HIS A 57 -5.90 0.74 23.06
CA HIS A 57 -7.17 0.59 23.77
C HIS A 57 -8.01 -0.41 22.96
N ASN A 58 -8.78 -1.29 23.63
CA ASN A 58 -9.78 -2.21 23.05
C ASN A 58 -10.95 -1.46 22.38
N LYS A 59 -10.66 -0.58 21.43
CA LYS A 59 -11.61 0.17 20.61
C LYS A 59 -11.27 -0.15 19.16
N LEU A 60 -12.30 -0.25 18.32
CA LEU A 60 -12.10 -0.31 16.88
C LEU A 60 -11.50 1.03 16.41
N THR A 61 -10.17 1.08 16.31
CA THR A 61 -9.39 2.21 15.81
C THR A 61 -9.02 1.97 14.35
N GLY A 62 -9.09 2.99 13.51
CA GLY A 62 -8.75 2.87 12.09
C GLY A 62 -9.58 3.73 11.14
N ALA A 63 -10.49 4.57 11.65
CA ALA A 63 -11.19 5.56 10.83
C ALA A 63 -10.18 6.46 10.09
N THR A 64 -9.09 6.84 10.76
CA THR A 64 -8.00 7.64 10.18
C THR A 64 -7.44 7.00 8.91
N LEU A 65 -7.11 5.69 8.96
CA LEU A 65 -6.62 4.95 7.81
C LEU A 65 -7.65 4.86 6.69
N ARG A 66 -8.94 4.69 7.03
CA ARG A 66 -10.02 4.65 6.04
C ARG A 66 -10.21 6.00 5.34
N PHE A 67 -10.12 7.10 6.08
CA PHE A 67 -10.15 8.44 5.48
C PHE A 67 -8.93 8.70 4.58
N GLN A 68 -7.75 8.21 4.96
CA GLN A 68 -6.55 8.29 4.11
C GLN A 68 -6.60 7.36 2.90
N SER A 69 -7.38 6.27 2.97
CA SER A 69 -7.58 5.37 1.82
C SER A 69 -8.57 5.92 0.80
N HIS A 70 -9.30 7.00 1.13
CA HIS A 70 -10.17 7.68 0.16
C HIS A 70 -9.38 8.16 -1.06
N LEU A 71 -9.98 8.01 -2.23
CA LEU A 71 -9.38 8.40 -3.50
C LEU A 71 -8.94 9.88 -3.50
N ALA A 72 -9.77 10.78 -2.95
CA ALA A 72 -9.45 12.20 -2.87
C ALA A 72 -8.15 12.46 -2.09
N TYR A 73 -8.00 11.85 -0.92
CA TYR A 73 -6.76 11.96 -0.14
C TYR A 73 -5.55 11.39 -0.89
N LYS A 74 -5.68 10.18 -1.47
CA LYS A 74 -4.60 9.54 -2.26
C LYS A 74 -4.13 10.45 -3.41
N LEU A 75 -5.07 11.03 -4.16
CA LEU A 75 -4.78 11.92 -5.30
C LEU A 75 -4.11 13.21 -4.85
N GLY A 76 -4.71 13.95 -3.92
CA GLY A 76 -4.16 15.24 -3.53
C GLY A 76 -2.85 15.12 -2.73
N ASN A 77 -2.66 14.03 -1.97
CA ASN A 77 -1.36 13.72 -1.38
C ASN A 77 -0.29 13.45 -2.45
N ALA A 78 -0.64 12.69 -3.50
CA ALA A 78 0.26 12.48 -4.63
C ALA A 78 0.61 13.78 -5.35
N MET A 79 -0.35 14.70 -5.51
CA MET A 79 -0.10 16.04 -6.09
C MET A 79 0.90 16.82 -5.24
N ILE A 80 0.70 16.93 -3.92
CA ILE A 80 1.59 17.67 -3.01
C ILE A 80 3.00 17.07 -2.97
N LEU A 81 3.13 15.75 -2.99
CA LEU A 81 4.44 15.09 -2.95
C LEU A 81 5.21 15.27 -4.26
N ASN A 82 4.51 15.21 -5.41
CA ASN A 82 5.13 15.32 -6.72
C ASN A 82 5.34 16.76 -7.19
N SER A 83 4.64 17.74 -6.61
CA SER A 83 4.81 19.15 -6.98
C SER A 83 6.14 19.77 -6.52
N LYS A 84 6.92 19.07 -5.69
CA LYS A 84 8.20 19.54 -5.15
C LYS A 84 9.38 19.46 -6.14
N SER A 85 9.18 18.89 -7.32
CA SER A 85 10.22 18.71 -8.34
C SER A 85 9.64 18.80 -9.74
N LEU A 86 10.40 19.38 -10.68
CA LEU A 86 10.01 19.48 -12.09
C LEU A 86 9.72 18.08 -12.70
N TRP A 87 10.59 17.11 -12.43
CA TRP A 87 10.38 15.72 -12.85
C TRP A 87 9.15 15.08 -12.20
N GLY A 88 8.85 15.48 -10.95
CA GLY A 88 7.64 15.06 -10.25
C GLY A 88 6.37 15.59 -10.91
N MET A 89 6.39 16.84 -11.37
CA MET A 89 5.28 17.44 -12.10
C MET A 89 5.05 16.80 -13.47
N ILE A 90 6.13 16.53 -14.23
CA ILE A 90 6.04 15.87 -15.55
C ILE A 90 5.41 14.48 -15.44
N ARG A 91 5.78 13.68 -14.42
CA ARG A 91 5.23 12.34 -14.21
C ARG A 91 3.85 12.34 -13.55
N LEU A 92 3.41 13.46 -12.98
CA LEU A 92 2.19 13.54 -12.17
C LEU A 92 0.94 13.03 -12.89
N PRO A 93 0.68 13.34 -14.17
CA PRO A 93 -0.50 12.84 -14.88
C PRO A 93 -0.57 11.30 -14.88
N TYR A 94 0.57 10.63 -15.10
CA TYR A 94 0.67 9.18 -15.07
C TYR A 94 0.42 8.62 -13.66
N VAL A 95 1.01 9.24 -12.64
CA VAL A 95 0.83 8.84 -11.24
C VAL A 95 -0.65 8.94 -10.82
N LEU A 96 -1.35 10.02 -11.20
CA LEU A 96 -2.76 10.20 -10.87
C LEU A 96 -3.65 9.17 -11.58
N SER A 97 -3.37 8.89 -12.86
CA SER A 97 -4.08 7.85 -13.62
C SER A 97 -3.91 6.47 -12.96
N TYR A 98 -2.67 6.12 -12.60
CA TYR A 98 -2.36 4.87 -11.90
C TYR A 98 -3.11 4.76 -10.57
N ILE A 99 -3.07 5.80 -9.71
CA ILE A 99 -3.76 5.79 -8.41
C ILE A 99 -5.27 5.59 -8.59
N LYS A 100 -5.87 6.25 -9.58
CA LYS A 100 -7.30 6.11 -9.90
C LYS A 100 -7.65 4.68 -10.29
N GLU A 101 -6.86 4.08 -11.16
CA GLU A 101 -7.10 2.72 -11.65
C GLU A 101 -6.86 1.68 -10.55
N SER A 102 -5.76 1.79 -9.80
CA SER A 102 -5.49 0.92 -8.66
C SER A 102 -6.61 1.00 -7.62
N HIS A 103 -7.12 2.19 -7.30
CA HIS A 103 -8.25 2.34 -6.39
C HIS A 103 -9.52 1.67 -6.92
N ARG A 104 -9.80 1.78 -8.23
CA ARG A 104 -10.95 1.11 -8.85
C ARG A 104 -10.85 -0.41 -8.70
N ILE A 105 -9.68 -0.97 -8.96
CA ILE A 105 -9.41 -2.42 -8.83
C ILE A 105 -9.54 -2.86 -7.36
N GLU A 106 -8.95 -2.10 -6.42
CA GLU A 106 -9.07 -2.36 -4.97
C GLU A 106 -10.54 -2.45 -4.54
N GLN A 107 -11.38 -1.50 -4.99
CA GLN A 107 -12.80 -1.46 -4.66
C GLN A 107 -13.57 -2.63 -5.27
N GLN A 108 -13.28 -3.00 -6.51
CA GLN A 108 -13.89 -4.18 -7.14
C GLN A 108 -13.53 -5.46 -6.39
N GLN A 109 -12.24 -5.66 -6.08
CA GLN A 109 -11.80 -6.82 -5.31
C GLN A 109 -12.44 -6.88 -3.94
N TYR A 110 -12.61 -5.73 -3.27
CA TYR A 110 -13.29 -5.64 -1.99
C TYR A 110 -14.75 -6.09 -2.10
N GLN A 111 -15.48 -5.59 -3.10
CA GLN A 111 -16.87 -6.00 -3.34
C GLN A 111 -16.98 -7.50 -3.62
N GLU A 112 -16.09 -8.07 -4.44
CA GLU A 112 -16.08 -9.51 -4.70
C GLU A 112 -15.79 -10.33 -3.44
N ARG A 113 -14.91 -9.84 -2.55
CA ARG A 113 -14.64 -10.50 -1.26
C ARG A 113 -15.86 -10.47 -0.34
N ILE A 114 -16.60 -9.35 -0.28
CA ILE A 114 -17.84 -9.27 0.52
C ILE A 114 -18.94 -10.17 -0.07
N LYS A 115 -19.07 -10.24 -1.41
CA LYS A 115 -20.03 -11.14 -2.07
C LYS A 115 -19.75 -12.60 -1.71
N LYS A 116 -18.47 -13.00 -1.70
CA LYS A 116 -18.04 -14.36 -1.33
C LYS A 116 -18.19 -14.64 0.17
N ASN A 117 -17.89 -13.65 1.02
CA ASN A 117 -18.01 -13.76 2.46
C ASN A 117 -18.55 -12.46 3.07
N PRO A 118 -19.87 -12.37 3.34
CA PRO A 118 -20.51 -11.18 3.88
C PRO A 118 -19.94 -10.72 5.24
N LYS A 119 -19.30 -11.61 6.00
CA LYS A 119 -18.68 -11.29 7.30
C LYS A 119 -17.45 -10.37 7.17
N LEU A 120 -16.89 -10.22 5.97
CA LEU A 120 -15.74 -9.33 5.70
C LEU A 120 -16.14 -7.86 5.48
N LYS A 121 -17.44 -7.55 5.54
CA LYS A 121 -17.92 -6.17 5.40
C LYS A 121 -17.38 -5.33 6.55
N LEU A 122 -16.75 -4.21 6.20
CA LEU A 122 -16.23 -3.25 7.15
C LEU A 122 -17.43 -2.56 7.83
N PRO A 123 -17.36 -2.32 9.15
CA PRO A 123 -18.43 -1.61 9.85
C PRO A 123 -18.49 -0.14 9.38
N PRO A 124 -19.60 0.58 9.64
CA PRO A 124 -19.73 2.00 9.28
C PRO A 124 -18.62 2.86 9.89
N LEU A 125 -18.18 3.95 9.23
CA LEU A 125 -17.08 4.79 9.72
C LEU A 125 -17.39 5.41 11.09
N GLU A 126 -18.65 5.68 11.38
CA GLU A 126 -19.15 6.27 12.61
C GLU A 126 -19.01 5.33 13.81
N SER A 127 -18.92 4.01 13.56
CA SER A 127 -18.73 3.00 14.62
C SER A 127 -17.31 2.96 15.18
N TYR A 128 -16.37 3.64 14.52
CA TYR A 128 -14.97 3.67 14.92
C TYR A 128 -14.76 4.70 16.04
N ALA A 129 -13.88 4.34 16.94
CA ALA A 129 -13.53 5.15 18.10
C ALA A 129 -12.89 6.49 17.76
N ASP A 130 -12.05 6.49 16.72
CA ASP A 130 -11.25 7.61 16.25
C ASP A 130 -11.99 8.44 15.19
N TYR A 131 -13.28 8.19 14.94
CA TYR A 131 -14.05 8.86 13.90
C TYR A 131 -14.03 10.40 14.03
N LYS A 132 -14.18 10.92 15.25
CA LYS A 132 -14.20 12.37 15.52
C LYS A 132 -12.88 13.06 15.17
N GLU A 133 -11.76 12.34 15.29
CA GLU A 133 -10.46 12.83 14.89
C GLU A 133 -10.28 12.65 13.37
N ALA A 134 -10.67 11.50 12.86
CA ALA A 134 -10.48 11.14 11.46
C ALA A 134 -11.31 12.01 10.48
N ILE A 135 -12.50 12.48 10.88
CA ILE A 135 -13.30 13.41 10.05
C ILE A 135 -12.56 14.73 9.78
N GLN A 136 -11.63 15.14 10.66
CA GLN A 136 -10.82 16.35 10.45
C GLN A 136 -9.89 16.23 9.23
N ILE A 137 -9.58 15.01 8.78
CA ILE A 137 -8.77 14.77 7.56
C ILE A 137 -9.44 15.38 6.32
N LYS A 138 -10.77 15.46 6.29
CA LYS A 138 -11.49 16.14 5.19
C LYS A 138 -11.10 17.61 5.07
N ASN A 139 -10.66 18.24 6.16
CA ASN A 139 -10.25 19.64 6.15
C ASN A 139 -8.82 19.83 5.62
N TYR A 140 -8.04 18.76 5.46
CA TYR A 140 -6.65 18.84 5.00
C TYR A 140 -6.57 19.31 3.56
N THR A 141 -5.51 20.06 3.25
CA THR A 141 -5.25 20.56 1.89
C THR A 141 -5.14 19.42 0.88
N SER A 142 -4.51 18.29 1.26
CA SER A 142 -4.43 17.10 0.41
C SER A 142 -5.82 16.58 0.04
N TYR A 143 -6.74 16.50 1.00
CA TYR A 143 -8.08 16.00 0.77
C TYR A 143 -8.87 16.93 -0.17
N LYS A 144 -8.90 18.24 0.15
CA LYS A 144 -9.60 19.26 -0.66
C LYS A 144 -9.06 19.35 -2.09
N LEU A 145 -7.74 19.24 -2.25
CA LEU A 145 -7.09 19.27 -3.56
C LEU A 145 -7.52 18.09 -4.44
N GLY A 146 -7.54 16.88 -3.87
CA GLY A 146 -8.01 15.70 -4.59
C GLY A 146 -9.51 15.74 -4.88
N GLU A 147 -10.34 16.30 -3.98
CA GLU A 147 -11.76 16.54 -4.26
C GLU A 147 -11.95 17.49 -5.44
N GLY A 148 -11.18 18.59 -5.48
CA GLY A 148 -11.20 19.53 -6.60
C GLY A 148 -10.84 18.86 -7.93
N LEU A 149 -9.82 17.99 -7.94
CA LEU A 149 -9.44 17.22 -9.12
C LEU A 149 -10.56 16.26 -9.58
N ILE A 150 -11.18 15.53 -8.65
CA ILE A 150 -12.29 14.63 -8.96
C ILE A 150 -13.48 15.41 -9.52
N ALA A 151 -13.80 16.55 -8.91
CA ALA A 151 -14.89 17.42 -9.36
C ALA A 151 -14.63 17.96 -10.78
N ALA A 152 -13.42 18.46 -11.05
CA ALA A 152 -13.03 18.94 -12.38
C ALA A 152 -13.11 17.84 -13.44
N ASN A 153 -12.71 16.61 -13.11
CA ASN A 153 -12.81 15.47 -14.01
C ASN A 153 -14.26 15.05 -14.29
N ARG A 154 -15.19 15.24 -13.33
CA ARG A 154 -16.63 14.99 -13.55
C ARG A 154 -17.28 16.10 -14.39
N ALA A 155 -16.81 17.33 -14.26
CA ALA A 155 -17.35 18.51 -14.96
C ALA A 155 -16.86 18.68 -16.42
N GLY A 156 -16.17 17.69 -17.00
CA GLY A 156 -15.76 17.73 -18.41
C GLY A 156 -14.49 18.54 -18.71
N GLY A 157 -13.61 18.76 -17.73
CA GLY A 157 -12.27 19.35 -17.98
C GLY A 157 -12.24 20.88 -18.16
N GLY A 158 -13.36 21.57 -17.97
CA GLY A 158 -13.46 23.03 -17.90
C GLY A 158 -14.10 23.43 -16.57
N GLY A 159 -13.37 24.19 -15.74
CA GLY A 159 -13.76 24.49 -14.36
C GLY A 159 -15.11 25.18 -14.23
N ASN A 160 -16.11 24.43 -13.75
CA ASN A 160 -17.28 24.96 -13.06
C ASN A 160 -17.32 24.31 -11.67
N ILE A 161 -16.72 24.98 -10.69
CA ILE A 161 -16.75 24.54 -9.29
C ILE A 161 -18.11 24.91 -8.70
N ALA A 162 -19.15 24.17 -9.09
CA ALA A 162 -20.40 24.15 -8.34
C ALA A 162 -20.20 23.16 -7.18
N LEU A 163 -20.05 23.74 -5.98
CA LEU A 163 -19.92 23.06 -4.71
C LEU A 163 -21.00 21.99 -4.48
N PHE A 164 -20.60 20.97 -3.73
CA PHE A 164 -21.38 19.89 -3.13
C PHE A 164 -21.95 18.83 -4.08
N ALA A 165 -21.34 17.64 -4.04
CA ALA A 165 -22.05 16.41 -4.32
C ALA A 165 -21.62 15.33 -3.32
N GLN A 166 -22.51 15.09 -2.36
CA GLN A 166 -22.61 13.89 -1.57
C GLN A 166 -22.39 12.65 -2.46
N SER A 167 -21.28 11.95 -2.27
CA SER A 167 -21.11 10.51 -2.57
C SER A 167 -19.61 10.18 -2.53
N LEU A 168 -19.07 10.14 -1.32
CA LEU A 168 -17.85 9.38 -1.04
C LEU A 168 -18.12 8.29 0.01
N CYS A 169 -19.40 7.99 0.27
CA CYS A 169 -19.80 6.85 1.09
C CYS A 169 -20.10 5.65 0.19
N GLY A 170 -19.21 4.67 0.28
CA GLY A 170 -19.33 3.29 -0.17
C GLY A 170 -18.26 2.49 0.54
#